data_AF-A0A1M5DB33-F1
#
_entry.id   AF-A0A1M5DB33-F1
#
_cell.length_a   1.000
_cell.length_b   1.000
_cell.length_c   1.000
_cell.angle_alpha   90.00
_cell.angle_beta   90.00
_cell.angle_gamma   90.00
#
_symmetry.space_group_name_H-M   'P 1'
#
loop_
_entity.id
_entity.type
_entity.pdbx_description
1 polymer ?
#
loop_
_entity_poly.entity_id
_entity_poly.type
_entity_poly.pdbx_seq_one_letter_code
_entity_poly.pdbx_strand_id
1 'polypeptide(L)'
;MQFKLIENGDSVRKHDRDILKQVIFNLKEDEDCYIILEPKKPIENSIYLQVIIHKGLYKVETRLIFGSDDDFKHYSNLYSTAEEVLAVFDDYYSDCRLPDLRKWTDDTSSFKEESDCDMVKLYKTFDGAIHYFEVWIDEDNTLTTHEGILGEIGETESFTEPDKDSEFLPPRIAMAKAIKTYQDLGYISDILSTELILQYPVKSGTSKTAISEDIESIEGILNNCLGWTGNGHCDGGDTENGIATFFCYVIDKAIATETIIEALDEEGFLFNDLKIAYADEKTEEYKLLYPNEGTFSLI
;
A
#
# COMPACT_ATOMS: atom_id res chain seq x y z
N MET A 1 -21.86 27.63 20.34
CA MET A 1 -20.99 26.56 20.89
C MET A 1 -19.60 26.67 20.31
N GLN A 2 -18.59 26.46 21.16
CA GLN A 2 -17.17 26.44 20.81
C GLN A 2 -16.71 25.07 20.29
N PHE A 3 -17.49 24.03 20.58
CA PHE A 3 -17.24 22.65 20.15
C PHE A 3 -18.41 22.15 19.31
N LYS A 4 -18.14 21.09 18.56
CA LYS A 4 -19.10 20.20 17.91
C LYS A 4 -18.91 18.82 18.54
N LEU A 5 -19.99 18.30 19.12
CA LEU A 5 -20.04 16.94 19.65
C LEU A 5 -20.65 16.02 18.58
N ILE A 6 -20.00 14.88 18.37
CA ILE A 6 -20.43 13.83 17.45
C ILE A 6 -20.53 12.53 18.26
N GLU A 7 -21.65 11.83 18.14
CA GLU A 7 -21.91 10.53 18.74
C GLU A 7 -22.26 9.57 17.59
N ASN A 8 -21.45 8.53 17.40
CA ASN A 8 -21.66 7.50 16.37
C ASN A 8 -21.90 8.08 14.96
N GLY A 9 -21.16 9.13 14.61
CA GLY A 9 -21.25 9.83 13.31
C GLY A 9 -22.29 10.95 13.25
N ASP A 10 -23.23 11.02 14.20
CA ASP A 10 -24.28 12.03 14.23
C ASP A 10 -23.89 13.25 15.09
N SER A 11 -24.11 14.45 14.53
CA SER A 11 -23.84 15.69 15.28
C SER A 11 -24.93 15.98 16.32
N VAL A 12 -24.51 16.08 17.58
CA VAL A 12 -25.37 16.44 18.71
C VAL A 12 -25.64 17.95 18.68
N ARG A 13 -26.80 18.35 18.14
CA ARG A 13 -27.14 19.77 17.86
C ARG A 13 -27.10 20.69 19.07
N LYS A 14 -27.43 20.18 20.25
CA LYS A 14 -27.40 20.92 21.52
C LYS A 14 -26.74 20.04 22.55
N HIS A 15 -25.56 20.42 22.99
CA HIS A 15 -24.79 19.74 24.03
C HIS A 15 -24.34 20.73 25.12
N ASP A 16 -24.23 20.23 26.33
CA ASP A 16 -23.57 20.87 27.45
C ASP A 16 -22.72 19.81 28.16
N ARG A 17 -22.19 20.16 29.33
CA ARG A 17 -21.36 19.25 30.12
C ARG A 17 -22.12 18.00 30.57
N ASP A 18 -23.42 18.13 30.85
CA ASP A 18 -24.25 17.00 31.30
C ASP A 18 -24.52 16.04 30.14
N ILE A 19 -24.76 16.58 28.94
CA ILE A 19 -24.90 15.78 27.72
C ILE A 19 -23.59 15.08 27.36
N LEU A 20 -22.45 15.79 27.45
CA LEU A 20 -21.12 15.20 27.23
C LEU A 20 -20.86 14.03 28.20
N LYS A 21 -21.19 14.21 29.47
CA LYS A 21 -21.13 13.15 30.47
C LYS A 21 -22.04 11.99 30.09
N GLN A 22 -23.28 12.25 29.72
CA GLN A 22 -24.24 11.21 29.37
C GLN A 22 -23.74 10.35 28.21
N VAL A 23 -23.22 10.96 27.13
CA VAL A 23 -22.73 10.21 25.98
C VAL A 23 -21.53 9.34 26.35
N ILE A 24 -20.56 9.86 27.11
CA ILE A 24 -19.37 9.09 27.55
C ILE A 24 -19.77 7.88 28.40
N PHE A 25 -20.73 8.06 29.33
CA PHE A 25 -21.20 6.98 30.19
C PHE A 25 -22.08 5.96 29.47
N ASN A 26 -22.66 6.33 28.33
CA ASN A 26 -23.47 5.43 27.50
C ASN A 26 -22.67 4.71 26.43
N LEU A 27 -21.37 5.01 26.30
CA LEU A 27 -20.48 4.38 25.34
C LEU A 27 -20.44 2.86 25.56
N LYS A 28 -20.45 2.12 24.46
CA LYS A 28 -20.42 0.66 24.45
C LYS A 28 -19.22 0.19 23.65
N GLU A 29 -18.77 -1.02 23.94
CA GLU A 29 -17.76 -1.72 23.15
C GLU A 29 -18.40 -2.25 21.88
N ASP A 30 -18.36 -1.42 20.84
CA ASP A 30 -18.93 -1.67 19.51
C ASP A 30 -18.19 -0.76 18.52
N GLU A 31 -17.90 -1.26 17.32
CA GLU A 31 -17.09 -0.55 16.31
C GLU A 31 -17.77 0.74 15.81
N ASP A 32 -19.10 0.81 15.86
CA ASP A 32 -19.87 1.99 15.50
C ASP A 32 -20.08 2.94 16.69
N CYS A 33 -19.62 2.57 17.88
CA CYS A 33 -19.80 3.35 19.11
C CYS A 33 -18.57 4.20 19.44
N TYR A 34 -18.63 5.49 19.10
CA TYR A 34 -17.56 6.44 19.37
C TYR A 34 -18.09 7.85 19.62
N ILE A 35 -17.27 8.65 20.30
CA ILE A 35 -17.57 10.05 20.60
C ILE A 35 -16.42 10.91 20.10
N ILE A 36 -16.72 11.97 19.36
CA ILE A 36 -15.75 12.98 18.93
C ILE A 36 -16.16 14.34 19.47
N LEU A 37 -15.21 15.03 20.07
CA LEU A 37 -15.33 16.41 20.50
C LEU A 37 -14.36 17.29 19.69
N GLU A 38 -14.92 18.04 18.74
CA GLU A 38 -14.19 18.85 17.77
C GLU A 38 -14.30 20.34 18.15
N PRO A 39 -13.20 21.04 18.52
CA PRO A 39 -13.24 22.47 18.76
C PRO A 39 -13.32 23.25 17.43
N LYS A 40 -13.97 24.41 17.43
CA LYS A 40 -14.04 25.31 16.27
C LYS A 40 -12.69 25.87 15.83
N LYS A 41 -11.71 25.89 16.73
CA LYS A 41 -10.33 26.28 16.49
C LYS A 41 -9.42 25.30 17.20
N PRO A 42 -8.27 24.90 16.61
CA PRO A 42 -7.37 23.96 17.27
C PRO A 42 -6.94 24.43 18.66
N ILE A 43 -6.91 23.51 19.62
CA ILE A 43 -6.44 23.74 20.99
C ILE A 43 -5.02 23.20 21.07
N GLU A 44 -4.02 24.07 21.17
CA GLU A 44 -2.61 23.64 21.16
C GLU A 44 -2.32 22.71 19.96
N ASN A 45 -2.83 23.08 18.78
CA ASN A 45 -2.82 22.31 17.53
C ASN A 45 -3.74 21.08 17.46
N SER A 46 -4.36 20.66 18.56
CA SER A 46 -5.34 19.56 18.57
C SER A 46 -6.62 19.94 17.84
N ILE A 47 -7.04 19.10 16.91
CA ILE A 47 -8.26 19.27 16.12
C ILE A 47 -9.44 18.46 16.64
N TYR A 48 -9.24 17.52 17.56
CA TYR A 48 -10.32 16.79 18.25
C TYR A 48 -9.80 16.01 19.46
N LEU A 49 -10.73 15.61 20.34
CA LEU A 49 -10.60 14.43 21.19
C LEU A 49 -11.63 13.40 20.77
N GLN A 50 -11.21 12.14 20.68
CA GLN A 50 -12.06 11.00 20.36
C GLN A 50 -11.98 9.96 21.47
N VAL A 51 -13.05 9.22 21.71
CA VAL A 51 -13.03 8.02 22.55
C VAL A 51 -13.85 6.89 21.94
N ILE A 52 -13.29 5.69 22.04
CA ILE A 52 -13.90 4.39 21.72
C ILE A 52 -13.57 3.40 22.84
N ILE A 53 -14.40 2.38 23.05
CA ILE A 53 -14.05 1.25 23.93
C ILE A 53 -13.43 0.14 23.07
N HIS A 54 -12.21 -0.28 23.42
CA HIS A 54 -11.47 -1.33 22.75
C HIS A 54 -10.86 -2.28 23.78
N LYS A 55 -11.22 -3.57 23.72
CA LYS A 55 -10.79 -4.64 24.64
C LYS A 55 -11.10 -4.29 26.10
N GLY A 56 -12.30 -3.79 26.35
CA GLY A 56 -12.78 -3.37 27.66
C GLY A 56 -12.11 -2.12 28.25
N LEU A 57 -11.26 -1.43 27.49
CA LEU A 57 -10.60 -0.18 27.89
C LEU A 57 -11.08 0.98 27.03
N TYR A 58 -11.11 2.18 27.60
CA TYR A 58 -11.42 3.39 26.86
C TYR A 58 -10.15 3.89 26.19
N LYS A 59 -10.09 3.81 24.86
CA LYS A 59 -9.02 4.40 24.06
C LYS A 59 -9.41 5.84 23.73
N VAL A 60 -8.66 6.80 24.27
CA VAL A 60 -8.83 8.22 23.95
C VAL A 60 -7.73 8.65 23.00
N GLU A 61 -8.09 9.41 21.99
CA GLU A 61 -7.21 9.77 20.88
C GLU A 61 -7.31 11.27 20.54
N THR A 62 -6.22 11.82 20.03
CA THR A 62 -6.18 13.20 19.50
C THR A 62 -5.23 13.31 18.32
N ARG A 63 -5.53 14.21 17.39
CA ARG A 63 -4.64 14.60 16.30
C ARG A 63 -4.25 16.07 16.42
N LEU A 64 -2.96 16.36 16.32
CA LEU A 64 -2.38 17.69 16.26
C LEU A 64 -2.01 18.03 14.82
N ILE A 65 -2.34 19.22 14.32
CA ILE A 65 -1.93 19.71 12.98
C ILE A 65 -0.97 20.90 13.08
N PHE A 66 0.04 20.95 12.20
CA PHE A 66 1.09 21.97 12.20
C PHE A 66 1.12 22.69 10.86
N GLY A 67 0.10 23.52 10.61
CA GLY A 67 0.03 24.42 9.44
C GLY A 67 -0.62 23.80 8.20
N SER A 68 -0.38 22.53 7.90
CA SER A 68 -1.07 21.74 6.87
C SER A 68 -1.58 20.41 7.43
N ASP A 69 -2.55 19.79 6.76
CA ASP A 69 -3.15 18.53 7.22
C ASP A 69 -2.15 17.35 7.20
N ASP A 70 -1.15 17.41 6.32
CA ASP A 70 -0.10 16.38 6.19
C ASP A 70 1.01 16.49 7.26
N ASP A 71 1.15 17.65 7.91
CA ASP A 71 2.08 17.83 9.01
C ASP A 71 1.32 17.66 10.33
N PHE A 72 1.14 16.41 10.73
CA PHE A 72 0.37 16.07 11.92
C PHE A 72 1.11 15.13 12.85
N LYS A 73 0.60 15.07 14.09
CA LYS A 73 0.88 14.01 15.05
C LYS A 73 -0.41 13.40 15.58
N HIS A 74 -0.42 12.10 15.80
CA HIS A 74 -1.55 11.39 16.39
C HIS A 74 -1.12 10.71 17.68
N TYR A 75 -1.92 10.90 18.74
CA TYR A 75 -1.63 10.38 20.06
C TYR A 75 -2.83 9.62 20.61
N SER A 76 -2.58 8.50 21.28
CA SER A 76 -3.60 7.77 22.03
C SER A 76 -3.17 7.43 23.45
N ASN A 77 -4.15 7.21 24.33
CA ASN A 77 -3.95 6.66 25.65
C ASN A 77 -5.14 5.80 26.09
N LEU A 78 -4.89 4.86 27.00
CA LEU A 78 -5.91 3.93 27.51
C LEU A 78 -6.32 4.31 28.94
N TYR A 79 -7.62 4.21 29.22
CA TYR A 79 -8.23 4.47 30.52
C TYR A 79 -9.12 3.29 30.91
N SER A 80 -9.23 3.02 32.22
CA SER A 80 -10.01 1.88 32.71
C SER A 80 -11.44 2.26 33.06
N THR A 81 -11.74 3.55 33.20
CA THR A 81 -13.05 4.01 33.67
C THR A 81 -13.57 5.20 32.87
N ALA A 82 -14.90 5.29 32.75
CA ALA A 82 -15.58 6.43 32.12
C ALA A 82 -15.33 7.74 32.89
N GLU A 83 -15.12 7.66 34.20
CA GLU A 83 -14.79 8.81 35.04
C GLU A 83 -13.45 9.45 34.66
N GLU A 84 -12.42 8.64 34.39
CA GLU A 84 -11.11 9.13 33.95
C GLU A 84 -11.20 9.79 32.56
N VAL A 85 -11.92 9.16 31.64
CA VAL A 85 -12.20 9.73 30.31
C VAL A 85 -12.96 11.04 30.42
N LEU A 86 -14.01 11.08 31.23
CA LEU A 86 -14.80 12.29 31.45
C LEU A 86 -13.93 13.43 31.97
N ALA A 87 -12.98 13.17 32.87
CA ALA A 87 -12.08 14.21 33.36
C ALA A 87 -11.24 14.82 32.23
N VAL A 88 -10.70 13.98 31.32
CA VAL A 88 -9.95 14.45 30.14
C VAL A 88 -10.83 15.27 29.21
N PHE A 89 -12.03 14.78 28.89
CA PHE A 89 -12.96 15.47 28.02
C PHE A 89 -13.49 16.77 28.63
N ASP A 90 -13.69 16.81 29.94
CA ASP A 90 -14.15 17.99 30.66
C ASP A 90 -13.10 19.09 30.72
N ASP A 91 -11.82 18.74 30.95
CA ASP A 91 -10.70 19.68 30.85
C ASP A 91 -10.61 20.29 29.44
N TYR A 92 -10.79 19.45 28.41
CA TYR A 92 -10.75 19.88 27.02
C TYR A 92 -11.95 20.76 26.65
N TYR A 93 -13.16 20.38 27.09
CA TYR A 93 -14.41 21.07 26.81
C TYR A 93 -14.57 22.39 27.57
N SER A 94 -14.29 22.38 28.88
CA SER A 94 -14.54 23.51 29.77
C SER A 94 -13.38 24.51 29.76
N ASP A 95 -12.14 24.02 29.82
CA ASP A 95 -10.95 24.85 30.00
C ASP A 95 -10.15 25.06 28.71
N CYS A 96 -10.55 24.42 27.60
CA CYS A 96 -9.79 24.40 26.35
C CYS A 96 -8.34 23.94 26.60
N ARG A 97 -8.17 22.91 27.42
CA ARG A 97 -6.86 22.42 27.85
C ARG A 97 -6.60 21.02 27.30
N LEU A 98 -5.50 20.87 26.57
CA LEU A 98 -5.06 19.57 26.06
C LEU A 98 -4.44 18.74 27.21
N PRO A 99 -4.67 17.41 27.27
CA PRO A 99 -3.96 16.54 28.19
C PRO A 99 -2.44 16.56 27.93
N ASP A 100 -1.67 16.24 28.97
CA ASP A 100 -0.22 16.10 28.85
C ASP A 100 0.15 14.86 28.01
N LEU A 101 0.42 15.10 26.72
CA LEU A 101 0.70 14.06 25.74
C LEU A 101 2.05 13.36 25.93
N ARG A 102 2.93 13.83 26.83
CA ARG A 102 4.26 13.21 27.04
C ARG A 102 4.20 11.75 27.51
N LYS A 103 3.05 11.34 28.06
CA LYS A 103 2.79 9.96 28.51
C LYS A 103 1.87 9.17 27.58
N TRP A 104 1.37 9.81 26.53
CA TRP A 104 0.52 9.18 25.53
C TRP A 104 1.40 8.45 24.52
N THR A 105 0.85 7.40 23.91
CA THR A 105 1.48 6.71 22.81
C THR A 105 1.45 7.61 21.58
N ASP A 106 2.60 7.83 20.94
CA ASP A 106 2.70 8.52 19.65
C ASP A 106 2.43 7.50 18.53
N ASP A 107 1.19 7.46 18.04
CA ASP A 107 0.74 6.56 16.97
C ASP A 107 0.91 7.19 15.58
N THR A 108 1.60 8.33 15.48
CA THR A 108 1.67 9.14 14.24
C THR A 108 2.06 8.32 13.02
N SER A 109 3.02 7.39 13.14
CA SER A 109 3.42 6.56 11.98
C SER A 109 2.30 5.65 11.47
N SER A 110 1.46 5.13 12.37
CA SER A 110 0.31 4.27 12.00
C SER A 110 -0.74 4.99 11.17
N PHE A 111 -0.75 6.33 11.20
CA PHE A 111 -1.65 7.18 10.42
C PHE A 111 -0.95 7.92 9.28
N LYS A 112 0.39 8.01 9.30
CA LYS A 112 1.20 8.52 8.18
C LYS A 112 1.41 7.47 7.09
N GLU A 113 1.27 6.20 7.47
CA GLU A 113 1.41 5.03 6.60
C GLU A 113 0.06 4.31 6.40
N GLU A 114 -1.04 5.04 6.29
CA GLU A 114 -2.07 4.58 5.35
C GLU A 114 -1.46 4.76 3.96
N SER A 115 -0.70 3.73 3.55
CA SER A 115 -0.50 3.50 2.14
C SER A 115 -1.89 3.30 1.55
N ASP A 116 -2.40 4.33 0.86
CA ASP A 116 -3.57 4.19 -0.02
C ASP A 116 -3.33 3.11 -1.09
N CYS A 117 -2.09 2.65 -1.25
CA CYS A 117 -1.74 1.53 -2.10
C CYS A 117 -2.07 0.21 -1.40
N ASP A 118 -2.96 -0.57 -2.03
CA ASP A 118 -3.28 -1.96 -1.67
C ASP A 118 -2.13 -2.92 -1.94
N MET A 119 -1.02 -2.42 -2.50
CA MET A 119 0.18 -3.17 -2.84
C MET A 119 1.42 -2.27 -2.74
N VAL A 120 2.49 -2.79 -2.14
CA VAL A 120 3.79 -2.11 -2.00
C VAL A 120 4.91 -3.11 -2.29
N LYS A 121 5.85 -2.73 -3.17
CA LYS A 121 7.10 -3.45 -3.42
C LYS A 121 8.29 -2.63 -2.90
N LEU A 122 9.23 -3.30 -2.23
CA LEU A 122 10.44 -2.74 -1.68
C LEU A 122 11.65 -3.58 -2.10
N TYR A 123 12.81 -2.93 -2.25
CA TYR A 123 14.03 -3.56 -2.73
C TYR A 123 15.24 -3.20 -1.87
N LYS A 124 16.18 -4.12 -1.77
CA LYS A 124 17.47 -3.89 -1.11
C LYS A 124 18.58 -4.65 -1.82
N THR A 125 19.65 -3.96 -2.18
CA THR A 125 20.88 -4.61 -2.62
C THR A 125 21.68 -5.09 -1.42
N PHE A 126 21.96 -6.39 -1.36
CA PHE A 126 22.75 -7.01 -0.31
C PHE A 126 23.62 -8.13 -0.91
N ASP A 127 24.91 -8.15 -0.56
CA ASP A 127 25.90 -9.13 -1.03
C ASP A 127 25.94 -9.34 -2.56
N GLY A 128 25.71 -8.26 -3.33
CA GLY A 128 25.71 -8.31 -4.79
C GLY A 128 24.43 -8.85 -5.43
N ALA A 129 23.44 -9.28 -4.63
CA ALA A 129 22.11 -9.63 -5.08
C ALA A 129 21.11 -8.50 -4.76
N ILE A 130 20.02 -8.42 -5.51
CA ILE A 130 18.88 -7.57 -5.19
C ILE A 130 17.84 -8.48 -4.52
N HIS A 131 17.46 -8.14 -3.29
CA HIS A 131 16.34 -8.78 -2.60
C HIS A 131 15.10 -7.91 -2.78
N TYR A 132 13.95 -8.55 -2.89
CA TYR A 132 12.66 -7.87 -2.93
C TYR A 132 11.75 -8.34 -1.80
N PHE A 133 10.86 -7.45 -1.38
CA PHE A 133 9.73 -7.72 -0.51
C PHE A 133 8.52 -7.04 -1.11
N GLU A 134 7.44 -7.77 -1.23
CA GLU A 134 6.16 -7.29 -1.68
C GLU A 134 5.09 -7.62 -0.65
N VAL A 135 4.17 -6.70 -0.46
CA VAL A 135 3.00 -6.90 0.40
C VAL A 135 1.78 -6.28 -0.24
N TRP A 136 0.67 -7.00 -0.23
CA TRP A 136 -0.60 -6.52 -0.74
C TRP A 136 -1.79 -7.03 0.08
N ILE A 137 -2.92 -6.36 -0.08
CA ILE A 137 -4.20 -6.76 0.51
C ILE A 137 -5.17 -7.07 -0.63
N ASP A 138 -5.66 -8.31 -0.67
CA ASP A 138 -6.64 -8.76 -1.66
C ASP A 138 -8.05 -8.23 -1.36
N GLU A 139 -8.99 -8.38 -2.32
CA GLU A 139 -10.38 -7.91 -2.19
C GLU A 139 -11.12 -8.50 -0.97
N ASP A 140 -10.72 -9.69 -0.51
CA ASP A 140 -11.27 -10.36 0.66
C ASP A 140 -10.56 -9.96 1.98
N ASN A 141 -9.75 -8.91 1.93
CA ASN A 141 -8.95 -8.38 3.04
C ASN A 141 -7.86 -9.37 3.52
N THR A 142 -7.43 -10.31 2.68
CA THR A 142 -6.27 -11.16 2.96
C THR A 142 -4.99 -10.36 2.77
N LEU A 143 -4.14 -10.30 3.80
CA LEU A 143 -2.79 -9.75 3.67
C LEU A 143 -1.86 -10.83 3.12
N THR A 144 -1.22 -10.57 2.00
CA THR A 144 -0.21 -11.47 1.43
C THR A 144 1.14 -10.78 1.36
N THR A 145 2.19 -11.50 1.75
CA THR A 145 3.59 -11.09 1.59
C THR A 145 4.29 -12.05 0.64
N HIS A 146 5.15 -11.50 -0.22
CA HIS A 146 5.99 -12.26 -1.13
C HIS A 146 7.42 -11.71 -1.12
N GLU A 147 8.42 -12.56 -0.88
CA GLU A 147 9.80 -12.11 -0.78
C GLU A 147 10.80 -13.09 -1.37
N GLY A 148 11.93 -12.58 -1.82
CA GLY A 148 12.95 -13.41 -2.45
C GLY A 148 14.15 -12.65 -2.98
N ILE A 149 14.93 -13.35 -3.80
CA ILE A 149 16.03 -12.78 -4.59
C ILE A 149 15.48 -12.46 -5.98
N LEU A 150 15.80 -11.28 -6.49
CA LEU A 150 15.37 -10.80 -7.80
C LEU A 150 15.74 -11.82 -8.89
N GLY A 151 14.75 -12.27 -9.67
CA GLY A 151 14.93 -13.29 -10.72
C GLY A 151 14.65 -14.73 -10.26
N GLU A 152 14.52 -14.97 -8.96
CA GLU A 152 14.13 -16.26 -8.39
C GLU A 152 12.68 -16.20 -7.89
N ILE A 153 11.95 -17.32 -8.02
CA ILE A 153 10.61 -17.44 -7.43
C ILE A 153 10.74 -17.33 -5.91
N GLY A 154 10.07 -16.33 -5.33
CA GLY A 154 10.11 -16.08 -3.90
C GLY A 154 9.23 -17.01 -3.07
N GLU A 155 9.22 -16.75 -1.77
CA GLU A 155 8.32 -17.40 -0.81
C GLU A 155 7.09 -16.51 -0.57
N THR A 156 5.92 -17.14 -0.42
CA THR A 156 4.64 -16.43 -0.24
C THR A 156 3.96 -16.89 1.03
N GLU A 157 3.56 -15.93 1.86
CA GLU A 157 2.75 -16.15 3.05
C GLU A 157 1.48 -15.30 2.99
N SER A 158 0.34 -15.89 3.35
CA SER A 158 -0.95 -15.18 3.39
C SER A 158 -1.58 -15.30 4.78
N PHE A 159 -2.12 -14.19 5.25
CA PHE A 159 -2.76 -14.04 6.55
C PHE A 159 -4.17 -13.48 6.36
N THR A 160 -5.16 -14.29 6.75
CA THR A 160 -6.56 -13.85 6.85
C THR A 160 -6.85 -13.37 8.27
N GLU A 161 -7.82 -12.46 8.42
CA GLU A 161 -8.34 -12.10 9.73
C GLU A 161 -8.78 -13.36 10.48
N PRO A 162 -8.19 -13.69 11.64
CA PRO A 162 -8.71 -14.76 12.46
C PRO A 162 -10.01 -14.32 13.13
N ASP A 163 -10.81 -15.29 13.59
CA ASP A 163 -12.00 -15.03 14.42
C ASP A 163 -11.72 -14.00 15.53
N LYS A 164 -12.77 -13.22 15.86
CA LYS A 164 -12.79 -11.99 16.70
C LYS A 164 -12.07 -12.02 18.06
N ASP A 165 -11.56 -13.18 18.48
CA ASP A 165 -10.88 -13.42 19.77
C ASP A 165 -9.34 -13.47 19.66
N SER A 166 -8.73 -13.25 18.48
CA SER A 166 -7.27 -13.34 18.32
C SER A 166 -6.53 -12.00 18.52
N GLU A 167 -5.29 -12.06 19.00
CA GLU A 167 -4.38 -10.91 19.19
C GLU A 167 -3.84 -10.31 17.88
N PHE A 168 -4.37 -10.70 16.72
CA PHE A 168 -3.88 -10.24 15.41
C PHE A 168 -4.25 -8.79 15.11
N LEU A 169 -3.40 -8.15 14.32
CA LEU A 169 -3.59 -6.79 13.83
C LEU A 169 -4.45 -6.83 12.56
N PRO A 170 -5.33 -5.83 12.34
CA PRO A 170 -6.01 -5.66 11.06
C PRO A 170 -5.02 -5.66 9.88
N PRO A 171 -5.36 -6.21 8.70
CA PRO A 171 -4.49 -6.33 7.53
C PRO A 171 -3.73 -5.04 7.17
N ARG A 172 -4.41 -3.89 7.15
CA ARG A 172 -3.78 -2.58 6.91
C ARG A 172 -2.72 -2.22 7.95
N ILE A 173 -3.00 -2.47 9.22
CA ILE A 173 -2.07 -2.20 10.33
C ILE A 173 -0.88 -3.16 10.26
N ALA A 174 -1.12 -4.44 9.92
CA ALA A 174 -0.07 -5.42 9.70
C ALA A 174 0.81 -5.07 8.50
N MET A 175 0.22 -4.65 7.37
CA MET A 175 0.92 -4.16 6.17
C MET A 175 1.83 -2.98 6.48
N ALA A 176 1.31 -1.93 7.12
CA ALA A 176 2.11 -0.76 7.49
C ALA A 176 3.29 -1.15 8.40
N LYS A 177 3.07 -2.02 9.40
CA LYS A 177 4.16 -2.53 10.24
C LYS A 177 5.19 -3.34 9.45
N ALA A 178 4.77 -4.15 8.49
CA ALA A 178 5.68 -4.93 7.65
C ALA A 178 6.53 -3.99 6.78
N ILE A 179 5.91 -3.04 6.08
CA ILE A 179 6.60 -2.01 5.28
C ILE A 179 7.67 -1.30 6.11
N LYS A 180 7.28 -0.80 7.29
CA LYS A 180 8.21 -0.12 8.19
C LYS A 180 9.35 -1.01 8.65
N THR A 181 9.08 -2.27 8.95
CA THR A 181 10.12 -3.25 9.34
C THR A 181 11.14 -3.41 8.21
N TYR A 182 10.69 -3.56 6.97
CA TYR A 182 11.57 -3.69 5.81
C TYR A 182 12.33 -2.38 5.51
N GLN A 183 11.70 -1.22 5.67
CA GLN A 183 12.37 0.07 5.56
C GLN A 183 13.46 0.26 6.62
N ASP A 184 13.21 -0.13 7.87
CA ASP A 184 14.20 -0.12 8.96
C ASP A 184 15.37 -1.07 8.68
N LEU A 185 15.12 -2.16 7.92
CA LEU A 185 16.16 -3.06 7.39
C LEU A 185 16.90 -2.47 6.17
N GLY A 186 16.49 -1.32 5.66
CA GLY A 186 17.14 -0.61 4.56
C GLY A 186 16.58 -0.94 3.17
N TYR A 187 15.37 -1.50 3.09
CA TYR A 187 14.65 -1.63 1.82
C TYR A 187 14.01 -0.30 1.41
N ILE A 188 13.89 -0.05 0.11
CA ILE A 188 13.32 1.18 -0.46
C ILE A 188 12.34 0.86 -1.60
N SER A 189 11.33 1.70 -1.79
CA SER A 189 10.36 1.61 -2.91
C SER A 189 10.89 2.25 -4.19
N ASP A 190 11.71 3.29 -4.06
CA ASP A 190 12.09 4.19 -5.15
C ASP A 190 13.34 3.68 -5.90
N ILE A 191 13.27 2.46 -6.40
CA ILE A 191 14.30 1.91 -7.29
C ILE A 191 13.98 2.30 -8.73
N LEU A 192 15.01 2.64 -9.51
CA LEU A 192 14.84 2.95 -10.93
C LEU A 192 14.43 1.69 -11.68
N SER A 193 13.34 1.78 -12.44
CA SER A 193 12.93 0.76 -13.40
C SER A 193 13.48 1.07 -14.78
N THR A 194 13.80 0.02 -15.53
CA THR A 194 14.10 0.08 -16.95
C THR A 194 12.87 -0.36 -17.74
N GLU A 195 12.50 0.41 -18.77
CA GLU A 195 11.50 -0.02 -19.74
C GLU A 195 12.10 -1.06 -20.70
N LEU A 196 11.52 -2.25 -20.71
CA LEU A 196 11.71 -3.29 -21.71
C LEU A 196 10.58 -3.26 -22.72
N ILE A 197 10.95 -3.40 -23.99
CA ILE A 197 10.03 -3.47 -25.11
C ILE A 197 10.21 -4.83 -25.77
N LEU A 198 9.13 -5.62 -25.79
CA LEU A 198 9.07 -6.89 -26.48
C LEU A 198 8.31 -6.70 -27.78
N GLN A 199 8.84 -7.18 -28.90
CA GLN A 199 8.16 -7.15 -30.20
C GLN A 199 8.24 -8.49 -30.91
N TYR A 200 7.12 -8.95 -31.49
CA TYR A 200 7.11 -10.08 -32.42
C TYR A 200 6.12 -9.88 -33.56
N PRO A 201 6.39 -10.44 -34.75
CA PRO A 201 5.49 -10.34 -35.88
C PRO A 201 4.27 -11.25 -35.73
N VAL A 202 3.09 -10.68 -35.92
CA VAL A 202 1.83 -11.41 -36.00
C VAL A 202 1.73 -12.11 -37.35
N LYS A 203 1.38 -13.40 -37.34
CA LYS A 203 1.22 -14.18 -38.57
C LYS A 203 0.16 -13.55 -39.49
N SER A 204 0.49 -13.41 -40.77
CA SER A 204 -0.46 -12.90 -41.77
C SER A 204 -1.68 -13.81 -41.86
N GLY A 205 -2.88 -13.21 -41.79
CA GLY A 205 -4.15 -13.94 -41.85
C GLY A 205 -4.66 -14.43 -40.50
N THR A 206 -3.97 -14.18 -39.39
CA THR A 206 -4.52 -14.37 -38.04
C THR A 206 -5.74 -13.47 -37.85
N SER A 207 -6.80 -14.02 -37.25
CA SER A 207 -8.02 -13.26 -36.97
C SER A 207 -7.77 -12.26 -35.84
N LYS A 208 -8.52 -11.15 -35.81
CA LYS A 208 -8.42 -10.16 -34.73
C LYS A 208 -8.65 -10.75 -33.33
N THR A 209 -9.57 -11.72 -33.23
CA THR A 209 -9.87 -12.40 -31.96
C THR A 209 -8.68 -13.22 -31.49
N ALA A 210 -8.06 -14.01 -32.37
CA ALA A 210 -6.89 -14.81 -32.00
C ALA A 210 -5.70 -13.92 -31.61
N ILE A 211 -5.53 -12.77 -32.28
CA ILE A 211 -4.51 -11.78 -31.89
C ILE A 211 -4.75 -11.26 -30.47
N SER A 212 -6.00 -10.91 -30.15
CA SER A 212 -6.36 -10.43 -28.82
C SER A 212 -6.14 -11.49 -27.74
N GLU A 213 -6.46 -12.75 -28.02
CA GLU A 213 -6.24 -13.89 -27.12
C GLU A 213 -4.73 -14.15 -26.90
N ASP A 214 -3.90 -14.04 -27.94
CA ASP A 214 -2.45 -14.15 -27.84
C ASP A 214 -1.86 -13.01 -26.98
N ILE A 215 -2.33 -11.77 -27.16
CA ILE A 215 -1.88 -10.61 -26.36
C ILE A 215 -2.22 -10.82 -24.89
N GLU A 216 -3.47 -11.15 -24.56
CA GLU A 216 -3.90 -11.40 -23.18
C GLU A 216 -3.12 -12.55 -22.53
N SER A 217 -2.86 -13.62 -23.28
CA SER A 217 -2.06 -14.75 -22.80
C SER A 217 -0.63 -14.33 -22.49
N ILE A 218 0.02 -13.58 -23.39
CA ILE A 218 1.39 -13.13 -23.22
C ILE A 218 1.49 -12.09 -22.10
N GLU A 219 0.56 -11.15 -21.98
CA GLU A 219 0.49 -10.24 -20.83
C GLU A 219 0.41 -11.00 -19.51
N GLY A 220 -0.42 -12.05 -19.46
CA GLY A 220 -0.52 -12.95 -18.30
C GLY A 220 0.80 -13.64 -17.98
N ILE A 221 1.49 -14.18 -18.98
CA ILE A 221 2.81 -14.82 -18.82
C ILE A 221 3.84 -13.82 -18.28
N LEU A 222 3.91 -12.63 -18.88
CA LEU A 222 4.86 -11.58 -18.50
C LEU A 222 4.61 -11.08 -17.07
N ASN A 223 3.35 -10.81 -16.72
CA ASN A 223 3.00 -10.40 -15.35
C ASN A 223 3.28 -11.49 -14.33
N ASN A 224 3.00 -12.75 -14.68
CA ASN A 224 3.26 -13.88 -13.80
C ASN A 224 4.77 -14.06 -13.56
N CYS A 225 5.59 -14.13 -14.62
CA CYS A 225 7.02 -14.39 -14.47
C CYS A 225 7.78 -13.21 -13.84
N LEU A 226 7.46 -11.97 -14.20
CA LEU A 226 8.10 -10.78 -13.61
C LEU A 226 7.61 -10.52 -12.18
N GLY A 227 6.32 -10.76 -11.91
CA GLY A 227 5.72 -10.57 -10.59
C GLY A 227 6.31 -11.50 -9.54
N TRP A 228 6.28 -12.82 -9.79
CA TRP A 228 6.76 -13.85 -8.85
C TRP A 228 8.28 -13.89 -8.69
N THR A 229 9.03 -13.18 -9.54
CA THR A 229 10.48 -13.03 -9.41
C THR A 229 10.90 -11.66 -8.88
N GLY A 230 9.91 -10.83 -8.50
CA GLY A 230 10.10 -9.46 -8.05
C GLY A 230 10.68 -8.52 -9.11
N ASN A 231 10.83 -8.95 -10.37
CA ASN A 231 11.56 -8.20 -11.39
C ASN A 231 10.69 -7.37 -12.32
N GLY A 232 9.53 -6.91 -11.82
CA GLY A 232 8.72 -5.91 -12.49
C GLY A 232 7.31 -6.39 -12.82
N HIS A 233 6.75 -5.79 -13.86
CA HIS A 233 5.41 -6.11 -14.40
C HIS A 233 5.31 -5.72 -15.87
N CYS A 234 4.26 -6.19 -16.53
CA CYS A 234 3.86 -5.79 -17.87
C CYS A 234 2.77 -4.71 -17.78
N ASP A 235 2.95 -3.60 -18.49
CA ASP A 235 2.00 -2.47 -18.59
C ASP A 235 1.05 -2.61 -19.81
N GLY A 236 1.04 -3.80 -20.40
CA GLY A 236 0.16 -4.16 -21.50
C GLY A 236 0.87 -4.33 -22.84
N GLY A 237 0.12 -4.87 -23.78
CA GLY A 237 0.50 -5.11 -25.15
C GLY A 237 -0.54 -4.60 -26.13
N ASP A 238 -0.07 -4.19 -27.30
CA ASP A 238 -0.92 -3.80 -28.42
C ASP A 238 -0.34 -4.32 -29.74
N THR A 239 -1.15 -4.28 -30.79
CA THR A 239 -0.74 -4.64 -32.15
C THR A 239 -0.90 -3.49 -33.12
N GLU A 240 0.21 -3.09 -33.70
CA GLU A 240 0.25 -2.08 -34.75
C GLU A 240 1.00 -2.61 -35.98
N ASN A 241 0.44 -2.37 -37.17
CA ASN A 241 1.06 -2.75 -38.45
C ASN A 241 1.50 -4.22 -38.56
N GLY A 242 0.80 -5.13 -37.86
CA GLY A 242 1.10 -6.56 -37.85
C GLY A 242 2.23 -6.97 -36.89
N ILE A 243 2.63 -6.09 -35.98
CA ILE A 243 3.62 -6.37 -34.92
C ILE A 243 2.94 -6.20 -33.57
N ALA A 244 3.07 -7.21 -32.70
CA ALA A 244 2.67 -7.12 -31.31
C ALA A 244 3.82 -6.50 -30.51
N THR A 245 3.51 -5.53 -29.66
CA THR A 245 4.46 -4.80 -28.82
C THR A 245 3.98 -4.83 -27.38
N PHE A 246 4.86 -5.17 -26.44
CA PHE A 246 4.58 -5.17 -25.00
C PHE A 246 5.59 -4.29 -24.29
N PHE A 247 5.13 -3.57 -23.28
CA PHE A 247 5.96 -2.72 -22.44
C PHE A 247 6.05 -3.32 -21.04
N CYS A 248 7.25 -3.54 -20.54
CA CYS A 248 7.49 -4.03 -19.19
C CYS A 248 8.41 -3.07 -18.43
N TYR A 249 8.10 -2.79 -17.17
CA TYR A 249 8.98 -2.01 -16.30
C TYR A 249 9.67 -2.93 -15.33
N VAL A 250 10.99 -3.07 -15.45
CA VAL A 250 11.78 -4.10 -14.74
C VAL A 250 12.90 -3.48 -13.91
N ILE A 251 13.34 -4.18 -12.87
CA ILE A 251 14.40 -3.69 -11.98
C ILE A 251 15.78 -4.00 -12.56
N ASP A 252 15.96 -5.22 -13.06
CA ASP A 252 17.16 -5.62 -13.78
C ASP A 252 16.78 -6.22 -15.14
N LYS A 253 17.12 -5.49 -16.20
CA LYS A 253 16.85 -5.88 -17.59
C LYS A 253 17.49 -7.19 -18.02
N ALA A 254 18.66 -7.55 -17.52
CA ALA A 254 19.35 -8.77 -17.94
C ALA A 254 18.64 -9.98 -17.35
N ILE A 255 18.39 -9.95 -16.05
CA ILE A 255 17.62 -10.98 -15.34
C ILE A 255 16.22 -11.09 -15.95
N ALA A 256 15.53 -9.96 -16.19
CA ALA A 256 14.18 -9.97 -16.75
C ALA A 256 14.15 -10.59 -18.15
N THR A 257 15.15 -10.29 -18.99
CA THR A 257 15.25 -10.86 -20.34
C THR A 257 15.35 -12.39 -20.28
N GLU A 258 16.18 -12.93 -19.38
CA GLU A 258 16.33 -14.38 -19.18
C GLU A 258 15.01 -14.99 -18.70
N THR A 259 14.41 -14.46 -17.64
CA THR A 259 13.12 -14.92 -17.08
C THR A 259 11.99 -14.90 -18.10
N ILE A 260 11.90 -13.84 -18.92
CA ILE A 260 10.88 -13.71 -19.96
C ILE A 260 11.06 -14.78 -21.04
N ILE A 261 12.28 -15.00 -21.52
CA ILE A 261 12.55 -15.98 -22.58
C ILE A 261 12.20 -17.39 -22.09
N GLU A 262 12.60 -17.74 -20.87
CA GLU A 262 12.29 -19.04 -20.27
C GLU A 262 10.77 -19.22 -20.13
N ALA A 263 10.06 -18.25 -19.57
CA ALA A 263 8.61 -18.33 -19.40
C ALA A 263 7.85 -18.44 -20.73
N LEU A 264 8.26 -17.67 -21.75
CA LEU A 264 7.66 -17.75 -23.08
C LEU A 264 7.94 -19.10 -23.75
N ASP A 265 9.13 -19.69 -23.56
CA ASP A 265 9.45 -21.00 -24.12
C ASP A 265 8.63 -22.12 -23.46
N GLU A 266 8.55 -22.11 -22.13
CA GLU A 266 7.78 -23.08 -21.34
C GLU A 266 6.29 -23.09 -21.72
N GLU A 267 5.72 -21.92 -21.96
CA GLU A 267 4.32 -21.75 -22.34
C GLU A 267 4.08 -21.87 -23.86
N GLY A 268 5.14 -22.09 -24.66
CA GLY A 268 5.05 -22.29 -26.11
C GLY A 268 4.81 -21.01 -26.93
N PHE A 269 5.10 -19.85 -26.35
CA PHE A 269 5.01 -18.52 -26.94
C PHE A 269 6.37 -17.91 -27.35
N LEU A 270 7.46 -18.69 -27.32
CA LEU A 270 8.75 -18.21 -27.83
C LEU A 270 8.76 -18.19 -29.37
N PHE A 271 8.67 -16.98 -29.93
CA PHE A 271 8.71 -16.77 -31.37
C PHE A 271 10.15 -16.60 -31.89
N ASN A 272 10.46 -17.16 -33.06
CA ASN A 272 11.79 -17.04 -33.69
C ASN A 272 12.21 -15.58 -33.96
N ASP A 273 11.23 -14.69 -34.18
CA ASP A 273 11.44 -13.28 -34.49
C ASP A 273 11.16 -12.38 -33.28
N LEU A 274 11.10 -12.94 -32.07
CA LEU A 274 10.98 -12.17 -30.83
C LEU A 274 12.19 -11.24 -30.70
N LYS A 275 11.90 -9.97 -30.42
CA LYS A 275 12.90 -8.97 -30.07
C LYS A 275 12.60 -8.43 -28.69
N ILE A 276 13.63 -8.31 -27.86
CA ILE A 276 13.56 -7.62 -26.57
C ILE A 276 14.58 -6.50 -26.63
N ALA A 277 14.17 -5.27 -26.32
CA ALA A 277 15.03 -4.11 -26.25
C ALA A 277 14.75 -3.30 -24.99
N TYR A 278 15.65 -2.38 -24.65
CA TYR A 278 15.42 -1.39 -23.59
C TYR A 278 15.65 0.02 -24.11
N ALA A 279 14.96 0.99 -23.53
CA ALA A 279 15.27 2.40 -23.73
C ALA A 279 16.52 2.79 -22.92
N ASP A 280 17.59 3.21 -23.57
CA ASP A 280 18.79 3.69 -22.88
C ASP A 280 18.51 5.04 -22.21
N GLU A 281 18.61 5.10 -20.89
CA GLU A 281 18.32 6.31 -20.09
C GLU A 281 19.17 7.53 -20.47
N LYS A 282 20.33 7.35 -21.11
CA LYS A 282 21.25 8.44 -21.45
C LYS A 282 21.09 8.91 -22.87
N THR A 283 20.83 8.00 -23.80
CA THR A 283 20.77 8.31 -25.24
C THR A 283 19.35 8.37 -25.78
N GLU A 284 18.35 7.90 -25.02
CA GLU A 284 16.97 7.70 -25.47
C GLU A 284 16.86 6.78 -26.70
N GLU A 285 17.91 5.99 -26.97
CA GLU A 285 17.94 5.03 -28.07
C GLU A 285 17.50 3.67 -27.56
N TYR A 286 16.71 2.96 -28.37
CA TYR A 286 16.36 1.57 -28.10
C TYR A 286 17.52 0.63 -28.42
N LYS A 287 17.95 -0.13 -27.43
CA LYS A 287 19.06 -1.08 -27.55
C LYS A 287 18.53 -2.51 -27.44
N LEU A 288 18.82 -3.30 -28.47
CA LEU A 288 18.46 -4.72 -28.54
C LEU A 288 19.20 -5.52 -27.45
N LEU A 289 18.46 -6.31 -26.69
CA LEU A 289 18.95 -7.32 -25.73
C LEU A 289 18.83 -8.72 -26.29
N TYR A 290 17.71 -9.02 -26.96
CA TYR A 290 17.46 -10.32 -27.56
C TYR A 290 16.90 -10.16 -28.97
N PRO A 291 17.41 -10.89 -29.97
CA PRO A 291 18.64 -11.71 -29.91
C PRO A 291 19.89 -10.82 -29.74
N ASN A 292 21.01 -11.41 -29.30
CA ASN A 292 22.28 -10.70 -29.01
C ASN A 292 22.92 -9.97 -30.22
N GLU A 293 22.35 -10.08 -31.42
CA GLU A 293 22.80 -9.42 -32.63
C GLU A 293 21.62 -8.84 -33.42
N GLY A 294 21.81 -7.67 -34.02
CA GLY A 294 20.83 -7.03 -34.89
C GLY A 294 20.56 -5.58 -34.55
N THR A 295 19.43 -5.07 -35.05
CA THR A 295 18.93 -3.71 -34.77
C THR A 295 17.49 -3.78 -34.29
N PHE A 296 17.17 -2.92 -33.32
CA PHE A 296 15.81 -2.68 -32.88
C PHE A 296 15.28 -1.37 -33.47
N SER A 297 14.00 -1.33 -33.79
CA SER A 297 13.29 -0.11 -34.16
C SER A 297 11.88 -0.26 -33.62
N LEU A 298 11.52 0.61 -32.68
CA LEU A 298 10.14 0.70 -32.22
C LEU A 298 9.27 1.08 -33.42
N ILE A 299 8.09 0.48 -33.50
CA ILE A 299 7.13 0.66 -34.60
C ILE A 299 6.05 1.62 -34.15
#